data_AF-A0A6C0HJE6-F1
#
_entry.id   AF-A0A6C0HJE6-F1
#
_cell.length_a   1.000
_cell.length_b   1.000
_cell.length_c   1.000
_cell.angle_alpha   90.00
_cell.angle_beta   90.00
_cell.angle_gamma   90.00
#
_symmetry.space_group_name_H-M   'P 1'
#
loop_
_entity.id
_entity.type
_entity.pdbx_description
1 polymer ?
#
loop_
_entity_poly.entity_id
_entity_poly.type
_entity_poly.pdbx_seq_one_letter_code
_entity_poly.pdbx_strand_id
1 'polypeptide(L)'
;MRIRELPSFLSFQNSSDGALQALVLIGAVALLIHTGTVFETEYPRPLIDLYVHPWWRMLIVLLLIAAASWCPRVAVVVALVVFFYLSDMNTLIAPVTNLTA
;
A
#
# COMPACT_ATOMS: atom_id res chain seq x y z
N MET A 1 -1.39 -16.30 37.74
CA MET A 1 -2.08 -15.56 36.67
C MET A 1 -1.00 -15.01 35.74
N ARG A 2 -0.78 -15.62 34.57
CA ARG A 2 0.26 -15.21 33.62
C ARG A 2 -0.36 -14.15 32.70
N ILE A 3 -0.02 -12.88 32.91
CA ILE A 3 -0.43 -11.81 31.99
C ILE A 3 0.20 -12.16 30.65
N ARG A 4 -0.65 -12.38 29.65
CA ARG A 4 -0.24 -12.69 28.28
C ARG A 4 0.44 -11.43 27.77
N GLU A 5 1.77 -11.41 27.75
CA GLU A 5 2.50 -10.30 27.13
C GLU A 5 2.09 -10.27 25.67
N LEU A 6 1.30 -9.24 25.31
CA LEU A 6 0.95 -8.97 23.93
C LEU A 6 2.28 -8.78 23.20
N PRO A 7 2.50 -9.44 22.05
CA PRO A 7 3.80 -9.34 21.41
C PRO A 7 4.11 -7.88 21.09
N SER A 8 5.35 -7.47 21.38
CA SER A 8 5.78 -6.06 21.39
C SER A 8 5.46 -5.30 20.10
N PHE A 9 5.36 -6.00 18.97
CA PHE A 9 4.94 -5.44 17.68
C PHE A 9 3.49 -4.92 17.64
N LEU A 10 2.61 -5.32 18.58
CA LEU A 10 1.24 -4.80 18.71
C LEU A 10 1.12 -3.67 19.74
N SER A 11 2.16 -3.44 20.56
CA SER A 11 2.13 -2.38 21.55
C SER A 11 2.30 -1.01 20.88
N PHE A 12 1.42 -0.07 21.18
CA PHE A 12 1.62 1.35 20.84
C PHE A 12 2.51 1.95 21.91
N GLN A 13 3.78 2.16 21.58
CA GLN A 13 4.69 2.85 22.47
C GLN A 13 4.32 4.34 22.45
N ASN A 14 4.09 4.95 23.63
CA ASN A 14 3.82 6.38 23.79
C ASN A 14 5.07 7.23 23.48
N SER A 15 5.48 7.19 22.22
CA SER A 15 6.58 7.96 21.63
C SER A 15 6.06 8.71 20.41
N SER A 16 6.71 9.81 20.03
CA SER A 16 6.37 10.59 18.82
C SER A 16 6.28 9.72 17.57
N ASP A 17 7.10 8.68 17.48
CA ASP A 17 7.09 7.72 16.37
C ASP A 17 5.81 6.89 16.32
N GLY A 18 5.20 6.58 17.47
CA GLY A 18 3.94 5.85 17.53
C GLY A 18 2.77 6.64 16.94
N ALA A 19 2.75 7.95 17.16
CA ALA A 19 1.74 8.84 16.59
C ALA A 19 1.89 8.98 15.06
N LEU A 20 3.13 9.12 14.56
CA LEU A 20 3.40 9.17 13.12
C LEU A 20 3.03 7.85 12.44
N GLN A 21 3.38 6.71 13.04
CA GLN A 21 3.00 5.39 12.54
C GLN A 21 1.48 5.23 12.47
N ALA A 22 0.76 5.65 13.52
CA ALA A 22 -0.70 5.59 13.53
C ALA A 22 -1.32 6.46 12.42
N LEU A 23 -0.80 7.67 12.20
CA LEU A 23 -1.26 8.56 11.15
C LEU A 23 -1.05 7.95 9.76
N VAL A 24 0.14 7.41 9.49
CA VAL A 24 0.45 6.74 8.21
C VAL A 24 -0.44 5.52 8.01
N LEU A 25 -0.64 4.71 9.05
CA LEU A 25 -1.53 3.54 8.99
C LEU A 25 -2.98 3.95 8.68
N ILE A 26 -3.51 4.95 9.39
CA ILE A 26 -4.88 5.45 9.16
C ILE A 26 -5.01 5.99 7.74
N GLY A 27 -4.05 6.80 7.27
CA GLY A 27 -4.04 7.33 5.92
C GLY A 27 -3.98 6.24 4.85
N ALA A 28 -3.11 5.23 5.03
CA ALA A 28 -2.97 4.13 4.09
C ALA A 28 -4.19 3.21 4.06
N VAL A 29 -4.83 2.96 5.21
CA VAL A 29 -6.09 2.21 5.29
C VAL A 29 -7.22 2.99 4.64
N ALA A 30 -7.33 4.30 4.90
CA ALA A 30 -8.32 5.15 4.23
C ALA A 30 -8.13 5.16 2.70
N LEU A 31 -6.87 5.19 2.24
CA LEU A 31 -6.53 5.07 0.83
C LEU A 31 -7.01 3.73 0.26
N LEU A 32 -6.70 2.60 0.92
CA LEU A 32 -7.16 1.27 0.50
C LEU A 32 -8.69 1.19 0.37
N ILE A 33 -9.40 1.72 1.37
CA ILE A 33 -10.86 1.75 1.35
C ILE A 33 -11.34 2.60 0.18
N HIS A 34 -10.78 3.80 -0.02
CA HIS A 34 -11.19 4.67 -1.11
C HIS A 34 -10.92 4.05 -2.48
N THR A 35 -9.72 3.52 -2.71
CA THR A 35 -9.38 2.85 -3.97
C THR A 35 -10.20 1.59 -4.18
N GLY A 36 -10.59 0.90 -3.11
CA GLY A 36 -11.42 -0.30 -3.17
C GLY A 36 -12.91 -0.04 -3.29
N THR A 37 -13.44 1.12 -2.89
CA THR A 37 -14.87 1.45 -3.02
C THR A 37 -15.19 2.11 -4.36
N VAL A 38 -14.23 2.81 -4.94
CA VAL A 38 -14.38 3.50 -6.21
C VAL A 38 -13.93 2.58 -7.34
N PHE A 39 -14.74 1.57 -7.63
CA PHE A 39 -14.56 0.73 -8.81
C PHE A 39 -14.79 1.58 -10.08
N GLU A 40 -13.95 1.36 -11.10
CA GLU A 40 -14.03 1.96 -12.46
C GLU A 40 -13.67 3.44 -12.62
N THR A 41 -13.12 4.12 -11.61
CA THR A 41 -12.57 5.45 -11.86
C THR A 41 -11.17 5.35 -12.44
N GLU A 42 -10.98 5.91 -13.63
CA GLU A 42 -9.66 5.98 -14.28
C GLU A 42 -8.66 6.63 -13.33
N TYR A 43 -7.49 6.02 -13.18
CA TYR A 43 -6.41 6.63 -12.43
C TYR A 43 -6.05 7.99 -13.05
N PRO A 44 -5.63 8.96 -12.23
CA PRO A 44 -5.18 10.24 -12.74
C PRO A 44 -4.00 10.02 -13.70
N ARG A 45 -4.05 10.68 -14.87
CA ARG A 45 -3.06 10.52 -15.96
C ARG A 45 -1.59 10.51 -15.50
N PRO A 46 -1.14 11.38 -14.57
CA PRO A 46 0.24 11.34 -14.10
C PRO A 46 0.66 10.00 -13.49
N LEU A 47 -0.27 9.30 -12.84
CA LEU A 47 -0.01 8.01 -12.20
C LEU A 47 0.08 6.86 -13.21
N ILE A 48 -0.69 6.97 -14.30
CA ILE A 48 -0.64 6.05 -15.44
C ILE A 48 0.69 6.22 -16.18
N ASP A 49 1.08 7.47 -16.46
CA ASP A 49 2.34 7.79 -17.13
C ASP A 49 3.55 7.29 -16.31
N LEU A 50 3.50 7.46 -14.98
CA LEU A 50 4.53 6.93 -14.08
C LEU A 50 4.63 5.40 -14.15
N TYR A 51 3.51 4.69 -14.26
CA TYR A 51 3.50 3.23 -14.30
C TYR A 51 4.25 2.65 -15.50
N VAL A 52 4.22 3.35 -16.65
CA VAL A 52 4.94 2.95 -17.86
C VAL A 52 6.46 3.02 -17.67
N HIS A 53 6.94 3.90 -16.79
CA HIS A 53 8.37 4.07 -16.54
C HIS A 53 8.92 2.97 -15.60
N PRO A 54 9.96 2.22 -16.01
CA PRO A 54 10.52 1.13 -15.19
C PRO A 54 11.11 1.63 -13.86
N TRP A 55 11.57 2.89 -13.82
CA TRP A 55 12.09 3.54 -12.62
C TRP A 55 11.04 3.69 -11.51
N TRP A 56 9.77 3.80 -11.88
CA TRP A 56 8.68 3.86 -10.91
C TRP A 56 8.59 2.58 -10.06
N ARG A 57 8.82 1.42 -10.67
CA ARG A 57 8.87 0.14 -9.96
C ARG A 57 10.01 0.10 -8.95
N MET A 58 11.17 0.68 -9.28
CA MET A 58 12.29 0.79 -8.35
C MET A 58 11.95 1.70 -7.16
N LEU A 59 11.25 2.81 -7.39
CA LEU A 59 10.78 3.68 -6.31
C LEU A 59 9.80 2.97 -5.37
N ILE A 60 8.89 2.15 -5.90
CA ILE A 60 7.97 1.32 -5.11
C ILE A 60 8.74 0.32 -4.24
N VAL A 61 9.77 -0.34 -4.79
CA VAL A 61 10.60 -1.28 -4.01
C VAL A 61 11.34 -0.54 -2.90
N LEU A 62 11.94 0.61 -3.19
CA LEU A 62 12.60 1.45 -2.19
C LEU A 62 11.63 1.91 -1.11
N LEU A 63 10.39 2.25 -1.47
CA LEU A 63 9.32 2.59 -0.53
C LEU A 63 9.00 1.42 0.42
N LEU A 64 8.91 0.19 -0.10
CA LEU A 64 8.68 -0.99 0.73
C LEU A 64 9.84 -1.27 1.67
N ILE A 65 11.08 -1.13 1.21
CA ILE A 65 12.27 -1.29 2.06
C ILE A 65 12.29 -0.22 3.15
N ALA A 66 12.00 1.04 2.79
CA ALA A 66 11.92 2.14 3.75
C ALA A 66 10.83 1.87 4.81
N ALA A 67 9.63 1.46 4.39
CA ALA A 67 8.54 1.13 5.31
C ALA A 67 8.89 -0.06 6.22
N ALA A 68 9.48 -1.13 5.67
CA ALA A 68 9.96 -2.29 6.41
C ALA A 68 11.04 -1.94 7.43
N SER A 69 11.97 -1.06 7.06
CA SER A 69 13.03 -0.59 7.95
C SER A 69 12.51 0.30 9.09
N TRP A 70 11.41 1.03 8.85
CA TRP A 70 10.85 1.93 9.85
C TRP A 70 9.94 1.20 10.84
N CYS A 71 8.95 0.45 10.36
CA CYS A 71 8.04 -0.28 11.23
C CYS A 71 7.36 -1.45 10.50
N PRO A 72 7.44 -2.69 11.02
CA PRO A 72 6.81 -3.85 10.41
C PRO A 72 5.30 -3.68 10.15
N ARG A 73 4.58 -2.96 11.03
CA ARG A 73 3.14 -2.70 10.87
C ARG A 73 2.85 -1.83 9.65
N VAL A 74 3.59 -0.74 9.49
CA VAL A 74 3.46 0.17 8.34
C VAL A 74 3.81 -0.57 7.06
N ALA A 75 4.87 -1.38 7.11
CA ALA A 75 5.33 -2.18 5.97
C ALA A 75 4.25 -3.12 5.42
N VAL A 76 3.52 -3.83 6.29
CA VAL A 76 2.43 -4.73 5.87
C VAL A 76 1.31 -3.95 5.16
N VAL A 77 0.90 -2.81 5.71
CA VAL A 77 -0.17 -2.01 5.09
C VAL A 77 0.29 -1.40 3.77
N VAL A 78 1.52 -0.86 3.70
CA VAL A 78 2.09 -0.34 2.45
C VAL A 78 2.24 -1.44 1.40
N ALA A 79 2.63 -2.66 1.80
CA ALA A 79 2.69 -3.81 0.89
C ALA A 79 1.32 -4.15 0.28
N LEU A 80 0.24 -4.10 1.07
CA LEU A 80 -1.12 -4.28 0.55
C LEU A 80 -1.49 -3.17 -0.43
N VAL A 81 -1.23 -1.90 -0.11
CA VAL A 81 -1.48 -0.76 -1.01
C VAL A 81 -0.76 -0.95 -2.34
N VAL A 82 0.53 -1.28 -2.30
CA VAL A 82 1.35 -1.51 -3.49
C VAL A 82 0.83 -2.70 -4.30
N PHE A 83 0.47 -3.81 -3.63
CA PHE A 83 -0.08 -4.98 -4.29
C PHE A 83 -1.35 -4.65 -5.08
N PHE A 84 -2.32 -3.97 -4.44
CA PHE A 84 -3.55 -3.58 -5.12
C PHE A 84 -3.30 -2.60 -6.26
N TYR A 85 -2.44 -1.60 -6.06
CA TYR A 85 -2.06 -0.65 -7.11
C TYR A 85 -1.47 -1.34 -8.35
N LEU A 86 -0.51 -2.26 -8.15
CA LEU A 86 0.11 -2.99 -9.27
C LEU A 86 -0.87 -3.96 -9.95
N SER A 87 -1.71 -4.64 -9.16
CA SER A 87 -2.72 -5.56 -9.67
C SER A 87 -3.76 -4.83 -10.54
N ASP A 88 -4.20 -3.67 -10.08
CA ASP A 88 -5.22 -2.87 -10.78
C ASP A 88 -4.66 -2.28 -12.07
N MET A 89 -3.47 -1.67 -12.02
CA MET A 89 -2.77 -1.20 -13.23
C MET A 89 -2.54 -2.34 -14.24
N ASN A 90 -2.10 -3.52 -13.80
CA ASN A 90 -1.92 -4.65 -14.70
C ASN A 90 -3.24 -5.09 -15.36
N THR A 91 -4.36 -4.98 -14.65
CA THR A 91 -5.69 -5.30 -15.18
C THR A 91 -6.17 -4.24 -16.17
N LEU A 92 -5.94 -2.95 -15.88
CA LEU A 92 -6.36 -1.82 -16.73
C LEU A 92 -5.58 -1.73 -18.05
N ILE A 93 -4.34 -2.22 -18.08
CA ILE A 93 -3.47 -2.14 -19.27
C ILE A 93 -3.53 -3.45 -20.08
N ALA A 94 -4.04 -4.54 -19.49
CA ALA A 94 -4.28 -5.78 -20.22
C ALA A 94 -5.40 -5.56 -21.25
N PRO A 95 -5.14 -5.75 -22.55
CA PRO A 95 -6.19 -5.62 -23.54
C PRO A 95 -7.26 -6.68 -23.28
N VAL A 96 -8.54 -6.31 -23.43
CA VAL A 96 -9.69 -7.22 -23.40
C VAL A 96 -9.65 -8.10 -24.67
N THR A 97 -8.64 -8.95 -24.81
CA THR A 97 -8.41 -9.78 -26.02
C THR A 97 -9.30 -11.02 -26.10
N ASN A 98 -10.21 -11.26 -25.14
CA ASN A 98 -10.96 -12.52 -25.05
C ASN A 98 -12.49 -12.39 -25.19
N LEU A 99 -13.03 -11.31 -25.79
CA LEU A 99 -14.47 -11.19 -26.04
C LEU A 99 -14.89 -11.32 -27.52
N THR A 100 -13.99 -11.77 -28.40
CA THR A 100 -14.28 -11.91 -29.84
C THR A 100 -13.75 -13.20 -30.49
N ALA A 101 -13.59 -14.28 -29.71
CA ALA A 101 -13.30 -15.62 -30.24
C ALA A 101 -14.47 -16.57 -30.01
#